data_AF-A0A354FTB0-F1
#
_entry.id   AF-A0A354FTB0-F1
#
_cell.length_a   1.000
_cell.length_b   1.000
_cell.length_c   1.000
_cell.angle_alpha   90.00
_cell.angle_beta   90.00
_cell.angle_gamma   90.00
#
_symmetry.space_group_name_H-M   'P 1'
#
loop_
_entity.id
_entity.type
_entity.pdbx_description
1 polymer ?
#
loop_
_entity_poly.entity_id
_entity_poly.type
_entity_poly.pdbx_seq_one_letter_code
_entity_poly.pdbx_strand_id
1 'polypeptide(L)'
;LDVEGSRRHKAEIILFCANHIVIDASSETEDMYKSIDFTIDKITRRMRKCKTRLLKRRNPGQEESIRYLDERNYRADFLDNLPEEVNETDEPEPFFVHKESFSLRKLFKEEAVIDLDLTERPFVVFKNARRNVTSIVWRKPDGDYGIVDIPS
;
A
#
# COMPACT_ATOMS: atom_id res chain seq x y z
N LEU A 1 -3.68 -13.67 -39.59
CA LEU A 1 -4.09 -12.52 -38.75
C LEU A 1 -4.56 -13.13 -37.45
N ASP A 2 -3.63 -13.42 -36.54
CA ASP A 2 -3.95 -13.96 -35.22
C ASP A 2 -3.27 -13.04 -34.21
N VAL A 3 -4.08 -12.16 -33.63
CA VAL A 3 -3.71 -11.29 -32.53
C VAL A 3 -4.27 -11.96 -31.28
N GLU A 4 -3.57 -12.98 -30.77
CA GLU A 4 -3.73 -13.41 -29.39
C GLU A 4 -3.14 -12.33 -28.46
N GLY A 5 -3.83 -11.20 -28.39
CA GLY A 5 -3.63 -10.25 -27.30
C GLY A 5 -4.11 -10.92 -26.02
N SER A 6 -3.18 -11.38 -25.20
CA SER A 6 -3.44 -11.90 -23.85
C SER A 6 -4.39 -10.94 -23.12
N ARG A 7 -5.67 -11.32 -22.97
CA ARG A 7 -6.68 -10.46 -22.35
C ARG A 7 -6.42 -10.42 -20.85
N ARG A 8 -5.62 -9.44 -20.41
CA ARG A 8 -5.43 -9.19 -18.99
C ARG A 8 -6.68 -8.52 -18.42
N HIS A 9 -7.24 -9.15 -17.41
CA HIS A 9 -8.43 -8.69 -16.70
C HIS A 9 -8.04 -8.09 -15.37
N LYS A 10 -8.36 -6.81 -15.16
CA LYS A 10 -8.07 -6.08 -13.91
C LYS A 10 -9.32 -5.92 -13.06
N ALA A 11 -9.20 -6.20 -11.76
CA ALA A 11 -10.22 -5.91 -10.76
C ALA A 11 -9.65 -4.94 -9.71
N GLU A 12 -10.38 -3.87 -9.42
CA GLU A 12 -10.02 -2.87 -8.41
C GLU A 12 -11.20 -2.68 -7.44
N ILE A 13 -10.92 -2.73 -6.15
CA ILE A 13 -11.92 -2.58 -5.09
C ILE A 13 -11.43 -1.53 -4.10
N ILE A 14 -12.27 -0.53 -3.82
CA ILE A 14 -12.01 0.52 -2.83
C ILE A 14 -13.15 0.51 -1.80
N LEU A 15 -12.82 0.20 -0.56
CA LEU A 15 -13.74 0.19 0.57
C LEU A 15 -13.57 1.44 1.43
N PHE A 16 -14.65 2.20 1.57
CA PHE A 16 -14.74 3.32 2.50
C PHE A 16 -15.36 2.84 3.81
N CYS A 17 -14.55 2.76 4.86
CA CYS A 17 -14.97 2.32 6.20
C CYS A 17 -15.22 3.51 7.13
N ALA A 18 -15.80 3.24 8.30
CA ALA A 18 -15.93 4.24 9.36
C ALA A 18 -14.55 4.80 9.79
N ASN A 19 -14.55 5.99 10.41
CA ASN A 19 -13.34 6.69 10.88
C ASN A 19 -12.35 7.08 9.77
N HIS A 20 -12.83 7.36 8.55
CA HIS A 20 -12.00 7.74 7.40
C HIS A 20 -10.96 6.68 7.00
N ILE A 21 -11.21 5.42 7.34
CA ILE A 21 -10.38 4.29 6.94
C ILE A 21 -10.74 3.93 5.50
N VAL A 22 -9.75 3.92 4.62
CA VAL A 22 -9.90 3.47 3.23
C VAL A 22 -9.05 2.21 3.06
N ILE A 23 -9.63 1.19 2.46
CA ILE A 23 -8.91 -0.04 2.08
C ILE A 23 -9.07 -0.18 0.58
N ASP A 24 -7.97 -0.10 -0.16
CA ASP A 24 -7.95 -0.37 -1.59
C ASP A 24 -7.27 -1.72 -1.86
N ALA A 25 -7.50 -2.30 -3.03
CA ALA A 25 -6.68 -3.36 -3.59
C ALA A 25 -6.96 -3.49 -5.09
N SER A 26 -5.94 -3.88 -5.85
CA SER A 26 -6.09 -4.22 -7.26
C SER A 26 -5.41 -5.54 -7.59
N SER A 27 -5.92 -6.26 -8.59
CA SER A 27 -5.27 -7.43 -9.15
C SER A 27 -5.52 -7.53 -10.66
N GLU A 28 -4.57 -8.16 -11.35
CA GLU A 28 -4.60 -8.37 -12.79
C GLU A 28 -4.27 -9.83 -13.05
N THR A 29 -5.16 -10.55 -13.74
CA THR A 29 -4.98 -11.96 -14.08
C THR A 29 -5.57 -12.26 -15.46
N GLU A 30 -5.41 -13.50 -15.92
CA GLU A 30 -5.93 -13.98 -17.21
C GLU A 30 -7.45 -14.21 -17.22
N ASP A 31 -8.12 -14.18 -16.05
CA ASP A 31 -9.57 -14.43 -15.93
C ASP A 31 -10.20 -13.39 -15.00
N MET A 32 -11.32 -12.81 -15.42
CA MET A 32 -12.09 -11.85 -14.64
C MET A 32 -12.48 -12.39 -13.25
N TYR A 33 -12.94 -13.63 -13.16
CA TYR A 33 -13.38 -14.20 -11.87
C TYR A 33 -12.19 -14.41 -10.93
N LYS A 34 -11.05 -14.87 -11.47
CA LYS A 34 -9.81 -14.97 -10.69
C LYS A 34 -9.36 -13.61 -10.17
N SER A 35 -9.38 -12.56 -11.01
CA SER A 35 -9.02 -11.21 -10.57
C SER A 35 -9.95 -10.72 -9.45
N ILE A 36 -11.25 -11.03 -9.52
CA ILE A 36 -12.19 -10.67 -8.44
C ILE A 36 -11.83 -11.40 -7.14
N ASP A 37 -11.66 -12.73 -7.19
CA ASP A 37 -11.35 -13.55 -6.02
C ASP A 37 -10.02 -13.13 -5.37
N PHE A 38 -8.97 -12.91 -6.17
CA PHE A 38 -7.68 -12.44 -5.67
C PHE A 38 -7.78 -11.04 -5.04
N THR A 39 -8.53 -10.12 -5.64
CA THR A 39 -8.74 -8.80 -5.03
C THR A 39 -9.52 -8.91 -3.72
N ILE A 40 -10.52 -9.79 -3.63
CA ILE A 40 -11.27 -10.06 -2.39
C ILE A 40 -10.34 -10.62 -1.30
N ASP A 41 -9.42 -11.53 -1.63
CA ASP A 41 -8.46 -12.08 -0.69
C ASP A 41 -7.50 -11.00 -0.16
N LYS A 42 -6.99 -10.14 -1.04
CA LYS A 42 -6.16 -8.98 -0.67
C LYS A 42 -6.89 -8.07 0.32
N ILE A 43 -8.14 -7.69 0.00
CA ILE A 43 -8.99 -6.86 0.86
C ILE A 43 -9.22 -7.55 2.22
N THR A 44 -9.59 -8.83 2.22
CA THR A 44 -9.86 -9.60 3.44
C THR A 44 -8.67 -9.60 4.38
N ARG A 45 -7.47 -9.79 3.84
CA ARG A 45 -6.22 -9.75 4.60
C ARG A 45 -5.93 -8.37 5.17
N ARG A 46 -6.12 -7.29 4.39
CA ARG A 46 -5.99 -5.91 4.87
C ARG A 46 -7.01 -5.58 5.96
N MET A 47 -8.26 -6.03 5.83
CA MET A 47 -9.28 -5.88 6.86
C MET A 47 -8.89 -6.57 8.18
N ARG A 48 -8.35 -7.80 8.12
CA ARG A 48 -7.82 -8.49 9.31
C ARG A 48 -6.69 -7.69 9.97
N LYS A 49 -5.73 -7.18 9.18
CA LYS A 49 -4.63 -6.32 9.69
C LYS A 49 -5.16 -5.05 10.35
N CYS A 50 -6.13 -4.38 9.71
CA CYS A 50 -6.80 -3.19 10.25
C CYS A 50 -7.45 -3.49 11.60
N LYS A 51 -8.27 -4.55 11.68
CA LYS A 51 -8.95 -4.98 12.91
C LYS A 51 -7.95 -5.23 14.04
N THR A 52 -6.88 -5.99 13.79
CA THR A 52 -5.84 -6.29 14.80
C THR A 52 -5.17 -5.02 15.31
N ARG A 53 -4.86 -4.06 14.43
CA ARG A 53 -4.21 -2.79 14.82
C ARG A 53 -5.14 -1.85 15.58
N LEU A 54 -6.42 -1.78 15.19
CA LEU A 54 -7.42 -1.00 15.92
C LEU A 54 -7.64 -1.56 17.34
N LEU A 55 -7.64 -2.90 17.49
CA LEU A 55 -7.74 -3.55 18.80
C LEU A 55 -6.50 -3.25 19.67
N LYS A 56 -5.28 -3.29 19.12
CA LYS A 56 -4.05 -2.92 19.82
C LYS A 56 -4.07 -1.45 20.28
N ARG A 57 -4.58 -0.53 19.45
CA ARG A 57 -4.72 0.90 19.80
C ARG A 57 -5.69 1.13 20.96
N ARG A 58 -6.72 0.29 21.13
CA ARG A 58 -7.73 0.44 22.19
C ARG A 58 -7.27 -0.03 23.58
N ASN A 59 -6.24 -0.86 23.64
CA ASN A 59 -5.63 -1.34 24.89
C ASN A 59 -4.19 -0.81 25.03
N PRO A 60 -3.98 0.46 25.39
CA PRO A 60 -2.66 1.10 25.43
C PRO A 60 -1.75 0.65 26.59
N GLY A 61 -2.00 -0.51 27.20
CA GLY A 61 -1.24 -1.03 28.35
C GLY A 61 0.11 -1.67 28.01
N GLN A 62 0.52 -1.68 26.75
CA GLN A 62 1.83 -2.18 26.33
C GLN A 62 2.50 -1.10 25.47
N GLU A 63 3.29 -0.24 26.11
CA GLU A 63 4.36 0.52 25.46
C GLU A 63 5.42 -0.47 24.96
N GLU A 64 5.14 -1.16 23.86
CA GLU A 64 6.19 -1.82 23.12
C GLU A 64 6.55 -0.98 21.92
N SER A 65 7.75 -0.42 22.02
CA SER A 65 8.58 0.06 20.93
C SER A 65 8.31 -0.73 19.65
N ILE A 66 8.38 -0.04 18.51
CA ILE A 66 8.21 -0.49 17.13
C ILE A 66 9.11 -1.70 16.73
N ARG A 67 9.84 -2.32 17.67
CA ARG A 67 10.86 -3.34 17.45
C ARG A 67 10.39 -4.79 17.40
N TYR A 68 9.17 -5.13 17.78
CA TYR A 68 8.77 -6.54 17.83
C TYR A 68 7.32 -6.75 17.41
N LEU A 69 7.07 -6.88 16.11
CA LEU A 69 5.88 -7.60 15.64
C LEU A 69 6.25 -8.53 14.49
N ASP A 70 6.94 -9.61 14.88
CA ASP A 70 6.97 -10.95 14.28
C ASP A 70 6.78 -10.99 12.76
N GLU A 71 7.89 -10.76 12.07
CA GLU A 71 8.06 -10.80 10.61
C GLU A 71 8.15 -12.23 10.05
N ARG A 72 7.73 -13.26 10.80
CA ARG A 72 7.95 -14.65 10.38
C ARG A 72 7.00 -15.19 9.31
N ASN A 73 6.08 -14.38 8.76
CA ASN A 73 5.07 -14.88 7.83
C ASN A 73 4.86 -14.11 6.52
N TYR A 74 5.72 -13.16 6.13
CA TYR A 74 5.55 -12.52 4.82
C TYR A 74 6.85 -12.26 4.08
N ARG A 75 7.49 -13.36 3.69
CA ARG A 75 8.17 -13.44 2.39
C ARG A 75 7.14 -13.98 1.38
N ALA A 76 7.18 -13.46 0.15
CA ALA A 76 6.19 -13.66 -0.95
C ALA A 76 4.91 -12.81 -0.73
N ASP A 77 4.62 -11.73 -1.48
CA ASP A 77 4.40 -11.67 -2.94
C ASP A 77 4.57 -10.25 -3.51
N PHE A 78 5.35 -9.36 -2.87
CA PHE A 78 5.54 -7.99 -3.38
C PHE A 78 6.66 -7.85 -4.42
N LEU A 79 7.16 -8.97 -4.97
CA LEU A 79 8.18 -9.00 -6.01
C LEU A 79 7.72 -9.64 -7.34
N ASP A 80 6.45 -10.01 -7.48
CA ASP A 80 5.95 -10.72 -8.68
C ASP A 80 5.35 -9.79 -9.75
N ASN A 81 5.73 -8.51 -9.78
CA ASN A 81 5.42 -7.63 -10.91
C ASN A 81 6.64 -6.79 -11.31
N LEU A 82 7.79 -7.44 -11.46
CA LEU A 82 8.80 -6.95 -12.40
C LEU A 82 8.56 -7.72 -13.71
N PRO A 83 8.22 -7.05 -14.83
CA PRO A 83 8.34 -7.69 -16.12
C PRO A 83 9.84 -7.97 -16.36
N GLU A 84 10.25 -9.23 -16.23
CA GLU A 84 11.47 -9.74 -16.86
C GLU A 84 11.17 -9.90 -18.34
N GLU A 85 11.55 -8.89 -19.14
CA GLU A 85 12.02 -9.00 -20.52
C GLU A 85 12.30 -7.58 -21.04
N VAL A 86 13.53 -7.10 -20.82
CA VAL A 86 14.06 -5.92 -21.52
C VAL A 86 14.54 -6.41 -22.90
N ASN A 87 13.67 -6.32 -23.90
CA ASN A 87 14.11 -6.34 -25.29
C ASN A 87 14.79 -5.00 -25.58
N GLU A 88 16.10 -5.05 -25.84
CA GLU A 88 16.91 -3.91 -26.26
C GLU A 88 16.52 -3.47 -27.67
N THR A 89 15.57 -2.54 -27.78
CA THR A 89 15.41 -1.56 -28.87
C THR A 89 14.05 -0.91 -28.70
N ASP A 90 13.99 0.34 -28.23
CA ASP A 90 13.10 1.38 -28.77
C ASP A 90 13.21 2.68 -27.96
N GLU A 91 12.86 3.78 -28.62
CA GLU A 91 13.00 5.19 -28.25
C GLU A 91 12.58 5.54 -26.80
N PRO A 92 13.16 6.60 -26.17
CA PRO A 92 12.83 6.99 -24.81
C PRO A 92 11.33 7.34 -24.68
N GLU A 93 10.58 6.45 -24.03
CA GLU A 93 9.15 6.62 -23.77
C GLU A 93 8.87 7.96 -23.05
N PRO A 94 7.76 8.65 -23.38
CA PRO A 94 7.41 9.92 -22.75
C PRO A 94 7.18 9.73 -21.24
N PHE A 95 7.90 10.52 -20.43
CA PHE A 95 7.78 10.53 -18.97
C PHE A 95 6.37 10.98 -18.55
N PHE A 96 5.47 10.01 -18.38
CA PHE A 96 4.09 10.27 -17.96
C PHE A 96 4.06 10.57 -16.45
N VAL A 97 3.96 11.86 -16.11
CA VAL A 97 3.79 12.29 -14.71
C VAL A 97 2.35 12.09 -14.30
N HIS A 98 2.05 10.96 -13.63
CA HIS A 98 0.75 10.77 -13.00
C HIS A 98 0.58 11.77 -11.83
N LYS A 99 -0.30 12.76 -11.99
CA LYS A 99 -0.59 13.75 -10.95
C LYS A 99 -1.56 13.15 -9.93
N GLU A 100 -1.02 12.65 -8.82
CA GLU A 100 -1.84 12.28 -7.67
C GLU A 100 -2.02 13.48 -6.73
N SER A 101 -3.28 13.76 -6.36
CA SER A 101 -3.58 14.78 -5.34
C SER A 101 -3.64 14.13 -3.96
N PHE A 102 -2.78 14.59 -3.05
CA PHE A 102 -2.75 14.11 -1.67
C PHE A 102 -3.43 15.11 -0.73
N SER A 103 -4.42 14.66 0.04
CA SER A 103 -4.97 15.47 1.14
C SER A 103 -3.99 15.46 2.31
N LEU A 104 -3.47 16.63 2.69
CA LEU A 104 -2.48 16.76 3.76
C LEU A 104 -3.18 16.69 5.14
N ARG A 105 -3.44 15.46 5.59
CA ARG A 105 -4.11 15.18 6.87
C ARG A 105 -3.12 15.30 8.03
N LYS A 106 -3.59 15.77 9.19
CA LYS A 106 -2.83 15.69 10.45
C LYS A 106 -2.95 14.28 11.01
N LEU A 107 -1.85 13.53 11.05
CA LEU A 107 -1.80 12.14 11.48
C LEU A 107 -0.64 11.91 12.45
N PHE A 108 -0.78 10.91 13.32
CA PHE A 108 0.36 10.35 14.04
C PHE A 108 1.15 9.40 13.13
N LYS A 109 2.44 9.19 13.42
CA LYS A 109 3.30 8.29 12.60
C LYS A 109 2.73 6.88 12.53
N GLU A 110 2.15 6.39 13.62
CA GLU A 110 1.52 5.07 13.68
C GLU A 110 0.29 4.99 12.76
N GLU A 111 -0.48 6.07 12.68
CA GLU A 111 -1.66 6.18 11.82
C GLU A 111 -1.28 6.28 10.34
N ALA A 112 -0.21 7.00 10.02
CA ALA A 112 0.32 7.06 8.66
C ALA A 112 0.81 5.68 8.18
N VAL A 113 1.43 4.89 9.05
CA VAL A 113 1.78 3.49 8.76
C VAL A 113 0.52 2.62 8.62
N ILE A 114 -0.58 2.93 9.31
CA ILE A 114 -1.89 2.27 9.07
C ILE A 114 -2.37 2.58 7.66
N ASP A 115 -2.41 3.84 7.29
CA ASP A 115 -2.91 4.29 5.99
C ASP A 115 -2.11 3.66 4.84
N LEU A 116 -0.77 3.63 4.96
CA LEU A 116 0.11 2.97 4.02
C LEU A 116 -0.20 1.47 3.91
N ASP A 117 -0.55 0.82 5.02
CA ASP A 117 -0.92 -0.60 5.09
C ASP A 117 -2.26 -1.00 4.54
N LEU A 118 -3.17 -0.06 4.48
CA LEU A 118 -4.50 -0.28 3.93
C LEU A 118 -4.60 0.15 2.47
N THR A 119 -3.62 0.94 2.01
CA THR A 119 -3.55 1.44 0.64
C THR A 119 -2.42 0.78 -0.18
N GLU A 120 -2.58 0.72 -1.51
CA GLU A 120 -1.53 0.33 -2.48
C GLU A 120 -0.59 1.48 -2.81
N ARG A 121 -0.70 2.59 -2.06
CA ARG A 121 0.13 3.77 -2.27
C ARG A 121 1.59 3.45 -1.91
N PRO A 122 2.55 3.93 -2.70
CA PRO A 122 3.97 3.73 -2.42
C PRO A 122 4.43 4.54 -1.20
N PHE A 123 3.79 5.68 -0.93
CA PHE A 123 4.09 6.55 0.21
C PHE A 123 2.83 7.27 0.71
N VAL A 124 2.89 7.76 1.95
CA VAL A 124 1.87 8.63 2.55
C VAL A 124 2.52 9.91 3.02
N VAL A 125 1.99 11.05 2.56
CA VAL A 125 2.38 12.39 3.02
C VAL A 125 1.37 12.87 4.06
N PHE A 126 1.86 13.31 5.20
CA PHE A 126 1.00 13.76 6.30
C PHE A 126 1.66 14.86 7.12
N LYS A 127 0.85 15.62 7.85
CA LYS A 127 1.35 16.55 8.86
C LYS A 127 1.45 15.83 10.20
N ASN A 128 2.66 15.67 10.72
CA ASN A 128 2.91 14.96 11.96
C ASN A 128 2.26 15.68 13.15
N ALA A 129 1.28 15.05 13.79
CA ALA A 129 0.52 15.66 14.88
C ALA A 129 1.37 15.97 16.12
N ARG A 130 2.51 15.27 16.35
CA ARG A 130 3.41 15.52 17.49
C ARG A 130 4.42 16.63 17.23
N ARG A 131 5.06 16.60 16.06
CA ARG A 131 6.17 17.51 15.72
C ARG A 131 5.73 18.73 14.91
N ASN A 132 4.49 18.74 14.42
CA ASN A 132 3.91 19.76 13.54
C ASN A 132 4.68 20.00 12.22
N VAL A 133 5.52 19.05 11.81
CA VAL A 133 6.25 19.04 10.53
C VAL A 133 5.53 18.20 9.48
N THR A 134 5.83 18.43 8.21
CA THR A 134 5.37 17.56 7.12
C THR A 134 6.26 16.34 7.07
N SER A 135 5.68 15.15 7.14
CA SER A 135 6.40 13.88 7.11
C SER A 135 5.92 13.03 5.93
N ILE A 136 6.84 12.25 5.37
CA ILE A 136 6.56 11.25 4.33
C ILE A 136 6.96 9.89 4.89
N VAL A 137 6.06 8.92 4.83
CA VAL A 137 6.34 7.52 5.20
C VAL A 137 6.20 6.62 3.97
N TRP A 138 7.12 5.66 3.82
CA TRP A 138 7.11 4.67 2.74
C TRP A 138 7.58 3.30 3.23
N ARG A 139 7.38 2.26 2.42
CA ARG A 139 7.91 0.91 2.69
C ARG A 139 9.29 0.75 2.05
N LYS A 140 10.25 0.25 2.81
CA LYS A 140 11.53 -0.20 2.27
C LYS A 140 11.39 -1.59 1.66
N PRO A 141 12.26 -1.96 0.70
CA PRO A 141 12.34 -3.32 0.17
C PRO A 141 12.57 -4.38 1.27
N ASP A 142 13.28 -3.98 2.34
CA ASP A 142 13.62 -4.85 3.48
C ASP A 142 12.42 -5.17 4.40
N GLY A 143 11.23 -4.61 4.13
CA GLY A 143 10.03 -4.78 4.97
C GLY A 143 9.85 -3.73 6.07
N ASP A 144 10.93 -3.00 6.39
CA ASP A 144 10.91 -1.87 7.30
C ASP A 144 10.20 -0.62 6.74
N TYR A 145 9.81 0.30 7.62
CA TYR A 145 9.26 1.60 7.22
C TYR A 145 10.33 2.68 7.23
N GLY A 146 10.37 3.48 6.16
CA GLY A 146 11.13 4.73 6.11
C GLY A 146 10.24 5.91 6.46
N ILE A 147 10.78 6.88 7.20
CA ILE A 147 10.12 8.17 7.43
C ILE A 147 11.12 9.30 7.19
N VAL A 148 10.69 10.33 6.46
CA VAL A 148 11.45 11.57 6.26
C VAL A 148 10.60 12.73 6.77
N ASP A 149 11.22 13.60 7.55
CA ASP A 149 10.63 14.85 7.99
C ASP A 149 11.15 15.96 7.08
N ILE A 150 10.23 16.71 6.47
CA ILE A 150 10.53 17.90 5.68
C ILE A 150 10.41 19.09 6.64
N PRO A 151 11.51 19.75 7.01
CA PRO A 151 11.44 20.99 7.76
C PRO A 151 10.69 22.03 6.93
N SER A 152 9.72 22.69 7.57
CA SER A 152 8.97 23.79 6.98
C SER A 152 9.69 25.11 7.18
#